data_AF-A0A8M1H806-F1
#
_entry.id   AF-A0A8M1H806-F1
#
_cell.length_a   1.000
_cell.length_b   1.000
_cell.length_c   1.000
_cell.angle_alpha   90.00
_cell.angle_beta   90.00
_cell.angle_gamma   90.00
#
_symmetry.space_group_name_H-M   'P 1'
#
loop_
_entity.id
_entity.type
_entity.pdbx_description
1 polymer ?
#
loop_
_entity_poly.entity_id
_entity_poly.type
_entity_poly.pdbx_seq_one_letter_code
_entity_poly.pdbx_strand_id
1 'polypeptide(L)'
;MDMRIKAPEMHKARVMLWADVSYCDMEVIDNIQSIPELKSTLCSVLDVDHPEPRRGVLLEVYVQMVLFSRVHKFKKEQTSALLSIIKSIHEINIETPLNNAEQCLAHCKEVLLCHSVRRPPFSINLFSFEEANCIFKHIYDSYMQHLKLYKYIFTPQVKLDLYLTYSEIMGKEESFVSGKDYTIVRTA
;
A
#
# COMPACT_ATOMS: atom_id res chain seq x y z
N MET A 1 3.13 17.26 16.60
CA MET A 1 3.28 15.85 16.20
C MET A 1 4.66 15.70 15.60
N ASP A 2 5.51 14.85 16.18
CA ASP A 2 6.85 14.57 15.64
C ASP A 2 6.74 14.01 14.21
N MET A 3 7.07 14.84 13.22
CA MET A 3 7.03 14.46 11.79
C MET A 3 8.28 13.66 11.39
N ARG A 4 8.65 12.63 12.17
CA ARG A 4 9.70 11.69 11.72
C ARG A 4 9.10 10.79 10.65
N ILE A 5 9.39 11.10 9.38
CA ILE A 5 9.05 10.25 8.24
C ILE A 5 9.79 8.92 8.43
N LYS A 6 9.04 7.82 8.55
CA LYS A 6 9.62 6.48 8.64
C LYS A 6 10.24 6.10 7.30
N ALA A 7 11.45 5.54 7.33
CA ALA A 7 12.05 4.93 6.15
C ALA A 7 11.30 3.62 5.81
N PRO A 8 11.23 3.23 4.53
CA PRO A 8 10.67 1.93 4.15
C PRO A 8 11.41 0.78 4.83
N GLU A 9 10.70 -0.09 5.55
CA GLU A 9 11.26 -1.29 6.17
C GLU A 9 11.00 -2.55 5.34
N MET A 10 11.90 -3.53 5.45
CA MET A 10 11.72 -4.83 4.81
C MET A 10 10.88 -5.73 5.73
N HIS A 11 9.71 -6.12 5.25
CA HIS A 11 8.77 -6.92 6.02
C HIS A 11 9.02 -8.41 5.77
N LYS A 12 9.03 -9.21 6.83
CA LYS A 12 9.16 -10.66 6.71
C LYS A 12 7.79 -11.28 6.38
N ALA A 13 7.77 -12.14 5.37
CA ALA A 13 6.60 -12.94 5.07
C ALA A 13 6.20 -13.84 6.26
N ARG A 14 4.89 -13.92 6.49
CA ARG A 14 4.25 -14.81 7.47
C ARG A 14 3.07 -15.51 6.81
N VAL A 15 2.68 -16.65 7.36
CA VAL A 15 1.48 -17.36 6.90
C VAL A 15 0.24 -16.53 7.26
N MET A 16 -0.58 -16.18 6.25
CA MET A 16 -1.77 -15.34 6.38
C MET A 16 -3.11 -16.10 6.29
N LEU A 17 -3.09 -17.41 6.55
CA LEU A 17 -4.32 -18.21 6.55
C LEU A 17 -5.18 -17.85 7.77
N TRP A 18 -6.43 -17.45 7.54
CA TRP A 18 -7.37 -17.00 8.59
C TRP A 18 -6.85 -15.85 9.47
N ALA A 19 -5.92 -15.03 8.93
CA ALA A 19 -5.31 -13.94 9.69
C ALA A 19 -6.29 -12.77 9.91
N ASP A 20 -6.96 -12.34 8.83
CA ASP A 20 -7.89 -11.20 8.87
C ASP A 20 -9.35 -11.59 8.67
N VAL A 21 -9.60 -12.67 7.92
CA VAL A 21 -10.95 -13.15 7.60
C VAL A 21 -11.11 -14.54 8.20
N SER A 22 -12.07 -14.75 9.10
CA SER A 22 -12.28 -16.06 9.73
C SER A 22 -13.00 -17.04 8.79
N TYR A 23 -13.03 -18.33 9.17
CA TYR A 23 -13.79 -19.34 8.44
C TYR A 23 -15.29 -18.98 8.34
N CYS A 24 -15.87 -18.53 9.45
CA CYS A 24 -17.28 -18.14 9.50
C CYS A 24 -17.58 -16.93 8.63
N ASP A 25 -16.69 -15.93 8.61
CA ASP A 25 -16.84 -14.76 7.74
C ASP A 25 -16.80 -15.16 6.27
N MET A 26 -15.94 -16.13 5.93
CA MET A 26 -15.78 -16.61 4.56
C MET A 26 -17.01 -17.38 4.07
N GLU A 27 -17.70 -18.11 4.94
CA GLU A 27 -19.01 -18.71 4.63
C GLU A 27 -20.04 -17.64 4.23
N VAL A 28 -20.08 -16.52 4.96
CA VAL A 28 -20.98 -15.41 4.64
C VAL A 28 -20.58 -14.78 3.31
N ILE A 29 -19.30 -14.48 3.13
CA ILE A 29 -18.78 -13.84 1.92
C ILE A 29 -19.04 -14.69 0.66
N ASP A 30 -18.90 -16.02 0.72
CA ASP A 30 -19.14 -16.90 -0.44
C ASP A 30 -20.60 -16.88 -0.91
N ASN A 31 -21.55 -16.70 0.01
CA ASN A 31 -22.98 -16.72 -0.30
C ASN A 31 -23.48 -15.38 -0.90
N ILE A 32 -22.78 -14.28 -0.69
CA ILE A 32 -23.22 -12.95 -1.13
C ILE A 32 -22.97 -12.76 -2.64
N GLN A 33 -24.03 -12.48 -3.41
CA GLN A 33 -23.91 -12.16 -4.85
C GLN A 33 -23.93 -10.65 -5.14
N SER A 34 -24.55 -9.87 -4.26
CA SER A 34 -24.71 -8.43 -4.42
C SER A 34 -23.42 -7.68 -4.06
N ILE A 35 -22.88 -6.87 -4.99
CA ILE A 35 -21.66 -6.08 -4.75
C ILE A 35 -21.82 -5.09 -3.58
N PRO A 36 -22.93 -4.33 -3.44
CA PRO A 36 -23.14 -3.47 -2.27
C PRO A 36 -23.09 -4.21 -0.93
N GLU A 37 -23.73 -5.38 -0.85
CA GLU A 37 -23.76 -6.21 0.35
C GLU A 37 -22.38 -6.81 0.66
N LEU A 38 -21.65 -7.20 -0.39
CA LEU A 38 -20.28 -7.68 -0.28
C LEU A 38 -19.35 -6.58 0.26
N LYS A 39 -19.48 -5.34 -0.24
CA LYS A 39 -18.73 -4.18 0.27
C LYS A 39 -19.01 -3.94 1.75
N SER A 40 -20.28 -3.98 2.15
CA SER A 40 -20.68 -3.81 3.55
C SER A 40 -20.07 -4.88 4.45
N THR A 41 -20.10 -6.14 4.01
CA THR A 41 -19.56 -7.28 4.77
C THR A 41 -18.04 -7.24 4.85
N LEU A 42 -17.35 -6.93 3.75
CA LEU A 42 -15.90 -6.77 3.74
C LEU A 42 -15.45 -5.60 4.62
N CYS A 43 -16.24 -4.52 4.68
CA CYS A 43 -15.95 -3.39 5.56
C CYS A 43 -15.96 -3.77 7.03
N SER A 44 -16.92 -4.60 7.47
CA SER A 44 -17.00 -5.06 8.85
C SER A 44 -15.95 -6.13 9.17
N VAL A 45 -15.69 -7.05 8.25
CA VAL A 45 -14.75 -8.17 8.48
C VAL A 45 -13.30 -7.69 8.53
N LEU A 46 -12.91 -6.80 7.61
CA LEU A 46 -11.52 -6.33 7.51
C LEU A 46 -11.23 -5.08 8.36
N ASP A 47 -12.22 -4.64 9.15
CA ASP A 47 -12.16 -3.47 10.04
C ASP A 47 -11.66 -2.20 9.33
N VAL A 48 -12.32 -1.85 8.21
CA VAL A 48 -11.93 -0.70 7.39
C VAL A 48 -12.45 0.61 7.98
N ASP A 49 -11.71 1.18 8.93
CA ASP A 49 -12.06 2.47 9.56
C ASP A 49 -11.46 3.66 8.81
N HIS A 50 -12.04 4.02 7.66
CA HIS A 50 -11.62 5.16 6.86
C HIS A 50 -12.83 6.03 6.45
N PRO A 51 -12.67 7.37 6.33
CA PRO A 51 -13.69 8.22 5.75
C PRO A 51 -13.79 7.99 4.23
N GLU A 52 -14.95 8.32 3.65
CA GLU A 52 -15.05 8.42 2.20
C GLU A 52 -14.18 9.57 1.67
N PRO A 53 -13.54 9.45 0.49
CA PRO A 53 -13.65 8.35 -0.48
C PRO A 53 -12.67 7.19 -0.27
N ARG A 54 -11.80 7.26 0.75
CA ARG A 54 -10.71 6.29 0.96
C ARG A 54 -11.26 4.88 1.20
N ARG A 55 -12.30 4.78 2.02
CA ARG A 55 -12.99 3.52 2.28
C ARG A 55 -13.52 2.88 1.00
N GLY A 56 -14.22 3.61 0.15
CA GLY A 56 -14.74 3.10 -1.12
C GLY A 56 -13.63 2.54 -2.02
N VAL A 57 -12.50 3.25 -2.13
CA VAL A 57 -11.35 2.80 -2.93
C VAL A 57 -10.74 1.50 -2.39
N LEU A 58 -10.57 1.38 -1.07
CA LEU A 58 -10.00 0.17 -0.47
C LEU A 58 -10.95 -1.03 -0.59
N LEU A 59 -12.24 -0.83 -0.35
CA LEU A 59 -13.25 -1.88 -0.50
C LEU A 59 -13.37 -2.37 -1.94
N GLU A 60 -13.19 -1.49 -2.93
CA GLU A 60 -13.17 -1.89 -4.34
C GLU A 60 -12.06 -2.91 -4.62
N VAL A 61 -10.87 -2.69 -4.07
CA VAL A 61 -9.74 -3.63 -4.19
C VAL A 61 -10.11 -4.99 -3.59
N TYR A 62 -10.69 -5.01 -2.38
CA TYR A 62 -11.09 -6.27 -1.74
C TYR A 62 -12.19 -7.00 -2.52
N VAL A 63 -13.19 -6.27 -3.01
CA VAL A 63 -14.24 -6.85 -3.88
C VAL A 63 -13.62 -7.47 -5.12
N GLN A 64 -12.69 -6.79 -5.78
CA GLN A 64 -12.00 -7.33 -6.95
C GLN A 64 -11.26 -8.64 -6.64
N MET A 65 -10.60 -8.74 -5.49
CA MET A 65 -9.95 -10.00 -5.07
C MET A 65 -10.94 -11.14 -4.82
N VAL A 66 -12.10 -10.86 -4.22
CA VAL A 66 -13.16 -11.87 -4.03
C VAL A 66 -13.71 -12.32 -5.38
N LEU A 67 -14.02 -11.39 -6.29
CA LEU A 67 -14.53 -11.72 -7.62
C LEU A 67 -13.51 -12.53 -8.43
N PHE A 68 -12.24 -12.16 -8.37
CA PHE A 68 -11.15 -12.93 -8.98
C PHE A 68 -11.11 -14.35 -8.42
N SER A 69 -11.20 -14.52 -7.10
CA SER A 69 -11.21 -15.83 -6.45
C SER A 69 -12.38 -16.71 -6.90
N ARG A 70 -13.56 -16.11 -7.09
CA ARG A 70 -14.76 -16.81 -7.61
C ARG A 70 -14.57 -17.27 -9.06
N VAL A 71 -14.00 -16.42 -9.91
CA VAL A 71 -13.71 -16.78 -11.32
C VAL A 71 -12.74 -17.95 -11.40
N HIS A 72 -11.73 -17.98 -10.55
CA HIS A 72 -10.72 -19.04 -10.48
C HIS A 72 -11.12 -20.23 -9.59
N LYS A 73 -12.33 -20.22 -9.01
CA LYS A 73 -12.86 -21.29 -8.13
C LYS A 73 -11.94 -21.63 -6.96
N PHE A 74 -11.33 -20.62 -6.37
CA PHE A 74 -10.50 -20.78 -5.18
C PHE A 74 -11.32 -21.27 -3.99
N LYS A 75 -10.67 -22.03 -3.12
CA LYS A 75 -11.25 -22.48 -1.85
C LYS A 75 -11.36 -21.33 -0.85
N LYS A 76 -12.14 -21.52 0.21
CA LYS A 76 -12.32 -20.51 1.27
C LYS A 76 -11.01 -20.11 1.93
N GLU A 77 -10.15 -21.10 2.19
CA GLU A 77 -8.80 -20.90 2.73
C GLU A 77 -7.96 -19.99 1.82
N GLN A 78 -8.03 -20.23 0.51
CA GLN A 78 -7.29 -19.51 -0.52
C GLN A 78 -7.78 -18.06 -0.63
N THR A 79 -9.10 -17.83 -0.63
CA THR A 79 -9.69 -16.49 -0.69
C THR A 79 -9.40 -15.68 0.57
N SER A 80 -9.53 -16.30 1.76
CA SER A 80 -9.18 -15.66 3.05
C SER A 80 -7.70 -15.24 3.08
N ALA A 81 -6.79 -16.13 2.65
CA ALA A 81 -5.38 -15.81 2.55
C ALA A 81 -5.14 -14.68 1.53
N LEU A 82 -5.75 -14.72 0.35
CA LEU A 82 -5.59 -13.69 -0.67
C LEU A 82 -6.01 -12.29 -0.16
N LEU A 83 -7.14 -12.20 0.55
CA LEU A 83 -7.60 -10.96 1.16
C LEU A 83 -6.61 -10.42 2.21
N SER A 84 -6.05 -11.31 3.01
CA SER A 84 -5.04 -10.96 4.01
C SER A 84 -3.72 -10.51 3.36
N ILE A 85 -3.32 -11.15 2.24
CA ILE A 85 -2.13 -10.78 1.45
C ILE A 85 -2.28 -9.37 0.90
N ILE A 86 -3.40 -9.04 0.24
CA ILE A 86 -3.59 -7.71 -0.35
C ILE A 86 -3.69 -6.64 0.73
N LYS A 87 -4.29 -6.94 1.89
CA LYS A 87 -4.32 -6.04 3.04
C LYS A 87 -2.91 -5.76 3.56
N SER A 88 -2.10 -6.79 3.77
CA SER A 88 -0.71 -6.63 4.21
C SER A 88 0.14 -5.83 3.23
N ILE A 89 -0.01 -6.07 1.91
CA ILE A 89 0.66 -5.27 0.88
C ILE A 89 0.22 -3.80 0.96
N HIS A 90 -1.08 -3.55 1.16
CA HIS A 90 -1.61 -2.21 1.27
C HIS A 90 -1.07 -1.47 2.48
N GLU A 91 -1.04 -2.11 3.65
CA GLU A 91 -0.48 -1.57 4.89
C GLU A 91 0.99 -1.15 4.71
N ILE A 92 1.81 -1.99 4.08
CA ILE A 92 3.21 -1.67 3.76
C ILE A 92 3.28 -0.47 2.82
N ASN A 93 2.47 -0.42 1.78
CA ASN A 93 2.47 0.70 0.83
C ASN A 93 2.15 2.05 1.52
N ILE A 94 1.25 2.06 2.51
CA ILE A 94 0.83 3.30 3.18
C ILE A 94 1.65 3.65 4.43
N GLU A 95 2.53 2.76 4.90
CA GLU A 95 3.35 2.98 6.10
C GLU A 95 4.22 4.24 6.00
N THR A 96 4.69 4.55 4.80
CA THR A 96 5.54 5.71 4.53
C THR A 96 5.09 6.46 3.28
N PRO A 97 5.12 7.81 3.27
CA PRO A 97 4.89 8.61 2.07
C PRO A 97 6.04 8.48 1.05
N LEU A 98 7.18 7.89 1.45
CA LEU A 98 8.31 7.63 0.54
C LEU A 98 8.01 6.48 -0.43
N ASN A 99 8.74 6.43 -1.53
CA ASN A 99 8.62 5.32 -2.48
C ASN A 99 9.10 4.02 -1.84
N ASN A 100 8.23 3.00 -1.82
CA ASN A 100 8.51 1.67 -1.30
C ASN A 100 8.01 0.54 -2.23
N ALA A 101 7.94 0.82 -3.54
CA ALA A 101 7.40 -0.12 -4.52
C ALA A 101 8.20 -1.43 -4.59
N GLU A 102 9.53 -1.36 -4.45
CA GLU A 102 10.39 -2.55 -4.43
C GLU A 102 10.12 -3.43 -3.21
N GLN A 103 9.91 -2.82 -2.04
CA GLN A 103 9.58 -3.51 -0.80
C GLN A 103 8.20 -4.18 -0.90
N CYS A 104 7.19 -3.49 -1.44
CA CYS A 104 5.86 -4.06 -1.67
C CYS A 104 5.92 -5.26 -2.64
N LEU A 105 6.72 -5.15 -3.71
CA LEU A 105 6.89 -6.22 -4.69
C LEU A 105 7.63 -7.43 -4.11
N ALA A 106 8.71 -7.17 -3.34
CA ALA A 106 9.47 -8.22 -2.66
C ALA A 106 8.57 -8.96 -1.65
N HIS A 107 7.84 -8.22 -0.82
CA HIS A 107 6.90 -8.80 0.15
C HIS A 107 5.81 -9.64 -0.54
N CYS A 108 5.21 -9.15 -1.63
CA CYS A 108 4.23 -9.90 -2.39
C CYS A 108 4.79 -11.25 -2.88
N LYS A 109 6.00 -11.26 -3.44
CA LYS A 109 6.66 -12.48 -3.90
C LYS A 109 6.97 -13.43 -2.75
N GLU A 110 7.50 -12.93 -1.64
CA GLU A 110 7.83 -13.76 -0.48
C GLU A 110 6.59 -14.39 0.14
N VAL A 111 5.52 -13.62 0.33
CA VAL A 111 4.27 -14.13 0.91
C VAL A 111 3.60 -15.16 0.00
N LEU A 112 3.58 -14.94 -1.31
CA LEU A 112 3.08 -15.94 -2.25
C LEU A 112 3.92 -17.22 -2.22
N LEU A 113 5.25 -17.10 -2.16
CA LEU A 113 6.14 -18.27 -2.02
C LEU A 113 5.87 -19.03 -0.71
N CYS A 114 5.65 -18.31 0.40
CA CYS A 114 5.26 -18.88 1.69
C CYS A 114 3.93 -19.65 1.62
N HIS A 115 3.06 -19.33 0.68
CA HIS A 115 1.78 -20.01 0.48
C HIS A 115 1.78 -21.04 -0.66
N SER A 116 2.91 -21.23 -1.36
CA SER A 116 3.06 -22.26 -2.40
C SER A 116 3.96 -23.42 -2.01
N VAL A 117 4.89 -23.21 -1.08
CA VAL A 117 5.87 -24.24 -0.69
C VAL A 117 5.47 -24.88 0.64
N ARG A 118 5.62 -26.21 0.77
CA ARG A 118 5.35 -26.92 2.03
C ARG A 118 6.59 -27.02 2.93
N ARG A 119 6.73 -26.11 3.89
CA ARG A 119 7.78 -26.14 4.94
C ARG A 119 7.22 -25.65 6.28
N PRO A 120 6.43 -26.46 6.99
CA PRO A 120 5.99 -26.11 8.35
C PRO A 120 7.20 -25.84 9.26
N PRO A 121 7.19 -24.84 10.17
CA PRO A 121 6.11 -23.90 10.49
C PRO A 121 6.06 -22.63 9.60
N PHE A 122 6.96 -22.46 8.65
CA PHE A 122 7.18 -21.19 7.93
C PHE A 122 6.34 -21.01 6.67
N SER A 123 5.92 -22.11 6.04
CA SER A 123 5.20 -22.07 4.77
C SER A 123 4.18 -23.22 4.65
N ILE A 124 3.08 -22.94 3.93
CA ILE A 124 1.96 -23.86 3.71
C ILE A 124 1.76 -23.99 2.20
N ASN A 125 1.41 -25.19 1.72
CA ASN A 125 1.03 -25.41 0.33
C ASN A 125 -0.47 -25.15 0.16
N LEU A 126 -0.84 -23.87 0.06
CA LEU A 126 -2.21 -23.40 -0.12
C LEU A 126 -2.54 -23.13 -1.58
N PHE A 127 -1.58 -22.57 -2.33
CA PHE A 127 -1.69 -22.31 -3.76
C PHE A 127 -0.73 -23.22 -4.53
N SER A 128 -1.21 -23.81 -5.60
CA SER A 128 -0.34 -24.41 -6.61
C SER A 128 0.52 -23.33 -7.29
N PHE A 129 1.57 -23.76 -7.99
CA PHE A 129 2.45 -22.84 -8.72
C PHE A 129 1.69 -22.02 -9.79
N GLU A 130 0.73 -22.64 -10.47
CA GLU A 130 -0.08 -21.98 -11.49
C GLU A 130 -1.02 -20.93 -10.87
N GLU A 131 -1.70 -21.29 -9.78
CA GLU A 131 -2.56 -20.36 -9.03
C GLU A 131 -1.77 -19.18 -8.48
N ALA A 132 -0.60 -19.43 -7.89
CA ALA A 132 0.26 -18.38 -7.34
C ALA A 132 0.74 -17.40 -8.40
N ASN A 133 1.13 -17.88 -9.60
CA ASN A 133 1.49 -17.01 -10.71
C ASN A 133 0.29 -16.21 -11.23
N CYS A 134 -0.89 -16.82 -11.28
CA CYS A 134 -2.12 -16.15 -11.68
C CYS A 134 -2.48 -15.02 -10.70
N ILE A 135 -2.42 -15.31 -9.40
CA ILE A 135 -2.61 -14.33 -8.31
C ILE A 135 -1.58 -13.22 -8.42
N PHE A 136 -0.30 -13.55 -8.57
CA PHE A 136 0.77 -12.56 -8.68
C PHE A 136 0.52 -11.59 -9.84
N LYS A 137 0.18 -12.13 -11.01
CA LYS A 137 -0.14 -11.32 -12.19
C LYS A 137 -1.34 -10.41 -11.93
N HIS A 138 -2.40 -10.95 -11.34
CA HIS A 138 -3.60 -10.17 -11.01
C HIS A 138 -3.30 -9.04 -10.03
N ILE A 139 -2.57 -9.30 -8.94
CA ILE A 139 -2.16 -8.28 -7.97
C ILE A 139 -1.24 -7.25 -8.63
N TYR A 140 -0.34 -7.69 -9.51
CA TYR A 140 0.56 -6.80 -10.21
C TYR A 140 -0.20 -5.80 -11.08
N ASP A 141 -1.12 -6.30 -11.91
CA ASP A 141 -1.89 -5.50 -12.86
C ASP A 141 -2.95 -4.63 -12.17
N SER A 142 -3.63 -5.13 -11.14
CA SER A 142 -4.72 -4.41 -10.45
C SER A 142 -4.25 -3.44 -9.37
N TYR A 143 -3.16 -3.76 -8.67
CA TYR A 143 -2.71 -3.00 -7.50
C TYR A 143 -1.30 -2.42 -7.67
N MET A 144 -0.31 -3.25 -8.04
CA MET A 144 1.11 -2.82 -8.03
C MET A 144 1.41 -1.72 -9.06
N GLN A 145 0.82 -1.79 -10.25
CA GLN A 145 0.97 -0.73 -11.25
C GLN A 145 0.43 0.63 -10.77
N HIS A 146 -0.46 0.62 -9.77
CA HIS A 146 -1.15 1.81 -9.26
C HIS A 146 -0.71 2.18 -7.83
N LEU A 147 0.41 1.67 -7.31
CA LEU A 147 0.89 1.96 -5.95
C LEU A 147 0.96 3.45 -5.62
N LYS A 148 1.37 4.29 -6.59
CA LYS A 148 1.46 5.75 -6.43
C LYS A 148 0.11 6.39 -6.15
N LEU A 149 -0.96 5.89 -6.79
CA LEU A 149 -2.32 6.38 -6.59
C LEU A 149 -2.80 6.06 -5.17
N TYR A 150 -2.66 4.80 -4.74
CA TYR A 150 -3.00 4.42 -3.37
C TYR A 150 -2.17 5.21 -2.36
N LYS A 151 -0.86 5.35 -2.58
CA LYS A 151 -0.01 6.15 -1.68
C LYS A 151 -0.50 7.59 -1.56
N TYR A 152 -0.84 8.24 -2.68
CA TYR A 152 -1.39 9.60 -2.67
C TYR A 152 -2.69 9.73 -1.88
N ILE A 153 -3.58 8.74 -1.97
CA ILE A 153 -4.89 8.77 -1.30
C ILE A 153 -4.74 8.54 0.21
N PHE A 154 -3.87 7.61 0.62
CA PHE A 154 -3.83 7.08 1.99
C PHE A 154 -2.69 7.66 2.85
N THR A 155 -1.66 8.28 2.28
CA THR A 155 -0.54 8.86 3.04
C THR A 155 -0.64 10.38 3.19
N PRO A 156 -0.10 10.96 4.27
CA PRO A 156 -0.02 12.42 4.42
C PRO A 156 0.94 13.03 3.39
N GLN A 157 0.57 14.17 2.82
CA GLN A 157 1.43 14.88 1.87
C GLN A 157 2.61 15.54 2.60
N VAL A 158 3.83 15.17 2.20
CA VAL A 158 5.05 15.80 2.68
C VAL A 158 5.35 17.00 1.77
N LYS A 159 5.38 18.20 2.34
CA LYS A 159 5.77 19.43 1.64
C LYS A 159 7.18 19.83 2.09
N LEU A 160 8.02 20.19 1.13
CA LEU A 160 9.36 20.70 1.39
C LEU A 160 9.37 22.19 1.09
N ASP A 161 9.41 23.01 2.14
CA ASP A 161 9.55 24.46 2.00
C ASP A 161 11.04 24.80 1.95
N LEU A 162 11.52 25.13 0.75
CA LEU A 162 12.92 25.50 0.51
C LEU A 162 13.08 27.01 0.57
N TYR A 163 13.96 27.47 1.46
CA TYR A 163 14.46 28.85 1.46
C TYR A 163 15.85 28.84 0.84
N LEU A 164 15.98 29.38 -0.36
CA LEU A 164 17.26 29.50 -1.05
C LEU A 164 17.84 30.88 -0.79
N THR A 165 19.01 30.93 -0.17
CA THR A 165 19.81 32.15 -0.08
C THR A 165 20.96 32.03 -1.06
N TYR A 166 20.93 32.81 -2.14
CA TYR A 166 22.05 32.88 -3.06
C TYR A 166 23.16 33.68 -2.39
N SER A 167 24.25 33.00 -2.02
CA SER A 167 25.48 33.68 -1.69
C SER A 167 26.12 34.08 -3.01
N GLU A 168 26.17 35.38 -3.30
CA GLU A 168 26.96 35.87 -4.43
C GLU A 168 28.37 35.29 -4.28
N ILE A 169 28.77 34.48 -5.25
CA ILE A 169 30.16 34.11 -5.42
C ILE A 169 30.85 35.42 -5.78
N MET A 170 31.30 36.14 -4.75
CA MET A 170 32.15 37.32 -4.89
C MET A 170 33.42 36.83 -5.57
N GLY A 171 33.40 36.91 -6.90
CA GLY A 171 34.59 36.91 -7.73
C GLY A 171 35.52 37.94 -7.11
N LYS A 172 36.62 37.44 -6.58
CA LYS A 172 37.62 38.21 -5.90
C LYS A 172 38.33 39.07 -6.95
N GLU A 173 37.89 40.29 -7.17
CA GLU A 173 38.72 41.41 -7.59
C GLU A 173 38.31 42.68 -6.81
N GLU A 174 39.32 43.30 -6.22
CA GLU A 174 39.23 44.37 -5.23
C GLU A 174 38.74 45.70 -5.83
N SER A 175 37.89 46.44 -5.11
CA SER A 175 38.23 47.76 -4.57
C SER A 175 37.01 48.45 -3.92
N PHE A 176 37.28 49.07 -2.76
CA PHE A 176 36.38 49.84 -1.91
C PHE A 176 35.72 51.02 -2.63
N VAL A 177 34.44 51.32 -2.36
CA VAL A 177 33.98 52.67 -1.95
C VAL A 177 32.74 52.56 -1.04
N SER A 178 32.79 53.36 0.04
CA SER A 178 31.83 53.58 1.10
C SER A 178 30.49 54.22 0.68
N GLY A 179 29.40 53.72 1.25
CA GLY A 179 28.29 54.56 1.75
C GLY A 179 26.98 54.57 0.95
N LYS A 180 25.92 54.10 1.63
CA LYS A 180 24.59 54.73 1.84
C LYS A 180 23.42 53.75 1.72
N ASP A 181 22.65 53.71 2.81
CA ASP A 181 21.20 53.53 2.95
C ASP A 181 20.48 52.61 1.96
N TYR A 182 20.07 51.43 2.43
CA TYR A 182 19.13 50.57 1.74
C TYR A 182 17.69 51.00 2.10
N THR A 183 16.99 51.59 1.13
CA THR A 183 15.53 51.80 1.21
C THR A 183 14.82 50.51 0.81
N ILE A 184 14.03 49.93 1.72
CA ILE A 184 13.12 48.82 1.41
C ILE A 184 11.98 49.38 0.56
N VAL A 185 11.86 48.93 -0.68
CA VAL A 185 10.67 49.16 -1.51
C VAL A 185 9.88 47.87 -1.58
N ARG A 186 8.73 47.84 -0.89
CA ARG A 186 7.65 46.87 -1.14
C ARG A 186 6.95 47.31 -2.41
N THR A 187 6.71 46.37 -3.32
CA THR A 187 5.76 46.59 -4.43
C THR A 187 4.68 45.51 -4.38
N ALA A 188 3.46 45.99 -4.64
CA ALA A 188 2.14 45.41 -4.45
C ALA A 188 1.86 44.11 -5.22
#